data_AF-A0A410QGI9-F1
#
_entry.id   AF-A0A410QGI9-F1
#
_cell.length_a   1.000
_cell.length_b   1.000
_cell.length_c   1.000
_cell.angle_alpha   90.00
_cell.angle_beta   90.00
_cell.angle_gamma   90.00
#
_symmetry.space_group_name_H-M   'P 1'
#
loop_
_entity.id
_entity.type
_entity.pdbx_description
1 polymer ?
#
loop_
_entity_poly.entity_id
_entity_poly.type
_entity_poly.pdbx_seq_one_letter_code
_entity_poly.pdbx_strand_id
1 'polypeptide(L)'
;MVSIYSMLNELFIDQLRERVKAGLEKSVQAGNYFGGPAPHGYRYEFYSTSQQENNDFKQDKKTKKKDIKKRLVIDENEKQIIELIFHLFTDEKHSIKNVAQYLNLNGYRTRQGKQFATATVQKILENPLYCGRLFWAKRKQKKKTDAGVRIWEKTTIYDIDLHDLPVGNHEPIITEEFFLQTLERLRDRRKIRKNLDMAEAMSAITKQEYFDAHKKMFINILHCPNCGGKMTSSLQPSPILADGTRKPAKVYYKCSTFNAGKDYCDGYYSVQEERVFNLIKEDFFKRLKEAFLLVKEYQNYLKERNGTKEEMLYDAEVGKIKDEIKNLEKNESRLLTRLDNLIDRQLEEEIGSLKYNRIEKMIKDTEKEIEKVKKLKEEQQKKILQAERRREALLSEAKEQEDFENIEEYFHSLTLLQKRELLEKIYSKIVIDTISNAKFGPKRLRLKEVIYNQYSSVYGLCKILGVQDFHEFNEYLKTKGRQELNLLERYFGDAEEYIAETQKHNHSVKFKQYFEEMDAAIDKFNDEFIEQFIDESFEKTGQVSEKTLDEVMQDVDKTYEEFKFKYFLKKILQNKNALT
;
A
#
# COMPACT_ATOMS: atom_id res chain seq x y z
N MET A 1 -3.01 12.02 -42.51
CA MET A 1 -3.82 13.17 -42.91
C MET A 1 -5.14 13.13 -42.16
N VAL A 2 -5.43 14.14 -41.33
CA VAL A 2 -6.73 14.26 -40.66
C VAL A 2 -7.76 14.64 -41.73
N SER A 3 -8.77 13.80 -41.95
CA SER A 3 -9.85 14.06 -42.91
C SER A 3 -10.57 15.36 -42.55
N ILE A 4 -10.98 16.15 -43.55
CA ILE A 4 -11.79 17.38 -43.38
C ILE A 4 -13.03 17.09 -42.52
N TYR A 5 -13.61 15.89 -42.65
CA TYR A 5 -14.74 15.44 -41.85
C TYR A 5 -14.41 15.33 -40.36
N SER A 6 -13.19 14.91 -40.02
CA SER A 6 -12.70 14.87 -38.64
C SER A 6 -12.54 16.27 -38.05
N MET A 7 -12.06 17.24 -38.83
CA MET A 7 -11.94 18.64 -38.38
C MET A 7 -13.33 19.28 -38.16
N LEU A 8 -14.28 19.03 -39.06
CA LEU A 8 -15.66 19.51 -38.92
C LEU A 8 -16.36 18.90 -37.70
N ASN A 9 -16.13 17.61 -37.43
CA ASN A 9 -16.65 16.96 -36.22
C ASN A 9 -16.06 17.54 -34.94
N GLU A 10 -14.76 17.81 -34.90
CA GLU A 10 -14.14 18.47 -33.74
C GLU A 10 -14.71 19.87 -33.50
N LEU A 11 -14.87 20.67 -34.55
CA LEU A 11 -15.49 22.00 -34.46
C LEU A 11 -16.94 21.91 -33.96
N PHE A 12 -17.71 20.94 -34.44
CA PHE A 12 -19.09 20.73 -34.00
C PHE A 12 -19.16 20.30 -32.52
N ILE A 13 -18.27 19.42 -32.07
CA ILE A 13 -18.16 19.01 -30.66
C ILE A 13 -17.79 20.21 -29.77
N ASP A 14 -16.87 21.06 -30.22
CA ASP A 14 -16.48 22.26 -29.47
C ASP A 14 -17.64 23.26 -29.37
N GLN A 15 -18.38 23.51 -30.47
CA GLN A 15 -19.59 24.34 -30.45
C GLN A 15 -20.70 23.78 -29.55
N LEU A 16 -20.94 22.46 -29.59
CA LEU A 16 -21.90 21.81 -28.69
C LEU A 16 -21.50 21.98 -27.23
N ARG A 17 -20.20 21.83 -26.93
CA ARG A 17 -19.67 22.00 -25.56
C ARG A 17 -19.89 23.43 -25.06
N GLU A 18 -19.66 24.43 -25.90
CA GLU A 18 -19.89 25.84 -25.55
C GLU A 18 -21.38 26.12 -25.28
N ARG A 19 -22.28 25.64 -26.16
CA ARG A 19 -23.72 25.81 -25.97
C ARG A 19 -24.22 25.13 -24.70
N VAL A 20 -23.79 23.89 -24.44
CA VAL A 20 -24.14 23.16 -23.21
C VAL A 20 -23.64 23.92 -21.99
N LYS A 21 -22.39 24.40 -22.01
CA LYS A 21 -21.81 25.16 -20.90
C LYS A 21 -22.58 26.46 -20.64
N ALA A 22 -22.91 27.22 -21.69
CA ALA A 22 -23.71 28.43 -21.57
C ALA A 22 -25.12 28.15 -21.03
N GLY A 23 -25.74 27.04 -21.45
CA GLY A 23 -27.03 26.60 -20.90
C GLY A 23 -26.97 26.25 -19.41
N LEU A 24 -25.91 25.54 -19.00
CA LEU A 24 -25.66 25.22 -17.59
C LEU A 24 -25.41 26.47 -16.76
N GLU A 25 -24.62 27.42 -17.27
CA GLU A 25 -24.34 28.69 -16.62
C GLU A 25 -25.61 29.51 -16.39
N LYS A 26 -26.45 29.66 -17.41
CA LYS A 26 -27.77 30.30 -17.29
C LYS A 26 -28.66 29.60 -16.25
N SER A 27 -28.63 28.28 -16.19
CA SER A 27 -29.43 27.53 -15.23
C SER A 27 -28.96 27.73 -13.79
N VAL A 28 -27.64 27.81 -13.56
CA VAL A 28 -27.05 28.11 -12.25
C VAL A 28 -27.32 29.56 -11.84
N GLN A 29 -27.26 30.51 -12.78
CA GLN A 29 -27.66 31.90 -12.56
C GLN A 29 -29.14 32.01 -12.17
N ALA A 30 -30.00 31.14 -12.70
CA ALA A 30 -31.40 31.00 -12.29
C ALA A 30 -31.59 30.22 -10.97
N GLY A 31 -30.52 30.02 -10.18
CA GLY A 31 -30.58 29.41 -8.85
C GLY A 31 -30.70 27.88 -8.83
N ASN A 32 -30.53 27.20 -9.97
CA ASN A 32 -30.64 25.73 -10.02
C ASN A 32 -29.31 25.06 -9.67
N TYR A 33 -29.33 24.18 -8.66
CA TYR A 33 -28.15 23.43 -8.25
C TYR A 33 -27.74 22.35 -9.26
N PHE A 34 -26.50 22.45 -9.75
CA PHE A 34 -25.87 21.46 -10.63
C PHE A 34 -24.77 20.67 -9.91
N GLY A 35 -25.17 19.54 -9.34
CA GLY A 35 -24.29 18.54 -8.74
C GLY A 35 -24.77 17.12 -9.04
N GLY A 36 -23.88 16.14 -8.78
CA GLY A 36 -24.19 14.72 -8.88
C GLY A 36 -25.12 14.28 -7.75
N PRO A 37 -24.59 13.68 -6.65
CA PRO A 37 -25.39 13.39 -5.46
C PRO A 37 -25.73 14.68 -4.69
N ALA A 38 -26.86 14.67 -3.98
CA ALA A 38 -27.23 15.75 -3.08
C ALA A 38 -26.16 15.89 -1.96
N PRO A 39 -25.69 17.11 -1.67
CA PRO A 39 -24.77 17.35 -0.57
C PRO A 39 -25.38 16.98 0.78
N HIS A 40 -24.54 16.62 1.75
CA HIS A 40 -24.98 16.24 3.09
C HIS A 40 -25.78 17.38 3.73
N GLY A 41 -26.88 17.09 4.42
CA GLY A 41 -27.83 18.11 4.90
C GLY A 41 -28.97 18.40 3.92
N TYR A 42 -28.89 17.90 2.68
CA TYR A 42 -29.91 18.08 1.65
C TYR A 42 -30.29 16.77 0.96
N ARG A 43 -31.52 16.72 0.45
CA ARG A 43 -32.02 15.67 -0.42
C ARG A 43 -32.62 16.23 -1.70
N TYR A 44 -32.67 15.42 -2.75
CA TYR A 44 -33.36 15.80 -3.98
C TYR A 44 -34.85 15.52 -3.86
N GLU A 45 -35.65 16.53 -4.20
CA GLU A 45 -37.07 16.40 -4.49
C GLU A 45 -37.28 16.60 -5.99
N PHE A 46 -38.02 15.68 -6.61
CA PHE A 46 -38.34 15.74 -8.03
C PHE A 46 -39.77 16.24 -8.19
N TYR A 47 -39.99 17.15 -9.14
CA TYR A 47 -41.32 17.71 -9.42
C TYR A 47 -41.55 17.83 -10.94
N SER A 48 -42.81 17.81 -11.36
CA SER A 48 -43.19 17.98 -12.76
C SER A 48 -43.62 19.42 -13.03
N THR A 49 -43.25 19.95 -14.19
CA THR A 49 -43.65 21.33 -14.57
C THR A 49 -45.16 21.43 -14.89
N SER A 50 -45.81 20.30 -15.18
CA SER A 50 -47.24 20.23 -15.54
C SER A 50 -48.19 19.89 -14.38
N GLN A 51 -47.67 19.47 -13.22
CA GLN A 51 -48.46 19.14 -12.04
C GLN A 51 -47.72 19.69 -10.82
N GLN A 52 -48.32 20.66 -10.14
CA GLN A 52 -47.73 21.31 -8.95
C GLN A 52 -47.77 20.43 -7.69
N GLU A 53 -48.24 19.18 -7.78
CA GLU A 53 -48.35 18.27 -6.65
C GLU A 53 -47.21 17.24 -6.59
N ASN A 54 -46.67 17.09 -5.39
CA ASN A 54 -45.61 16.16 -5.02
C ASN A 54 -46.13 14.72 -5.01
N ASN A 55 -45.99 14.01 -6.13
CA ASN A 55 -46.25 12.57 -6.18
C ASN A 55 -45.00 11.78 -6.60
N ASP A 56 -44.87 10.56 -6.07
CA ASP A 56 -43.85 9.60 -6.48
C ASP A 56 -44.01 9.25 -7.97
N PHE A 57 -43.21 9.90 -8.84
CA PHE A 57 -43.25 9.77 -10.30
C PHE A 57 -42.85 8.39 -10.86
N LYS A 58 -42.84 7.33 -10.03
CA LYS A 58 -42.58 5.95 -10.46
C LYS A 58 -43.81 5.23 -11.05
N GLN A 59 -45.01 5.79 -10.95
CA GLN A 59 -46.24 5.10 -11.41
C GLN A 59 -47.02 5.78 -12.56
N ASP A 60 -46.70 7.01 -12.96
CA ASP A 60 -47.43 7.68 -14.05
C ASP A 60 -46.78 7.47 -15.43
N LYS A 61 -47.44 6.68 -16.28
CA LYS A 61 -47.04 6.44 -17.69
C LYS A 61 -47.16 7.68 -18.60
N LYS A 62 -47.64 8.83 -18.10
CA LYS A 62 -47.92 10.04 -18.89
C LYS A 62 -46.87 11.16 -18.80
N THR A 63 -45.96 11.15 -17.82
CA THR A 63 -44.91 12.18 -17.69
C THR A 63 -43.68 11.82 -18.53
N LYS A 64 -43.32 12.65 -19.51
CA LYS A 64 -42.08 12.47 -20.28
C LYS A 64 -40.91 12.84 -19.36
N LYS A 65 -39.81 12.05 -19.37
CA LYS A 65 -38.60 12.29 -18.54
C LYS A 65 -38.05 13.73 -18.62
N LYS A 66 -38.29 14.43 -19.73
CA LYS A 66 -37.86 15.81 -19.96
C LYS A 66 -38.57 16.86 -19.09
N ASP A 67 -39.72 16.52 -18.51
CA ASP A 67 -40.56 17.45 -17.74
C ASP A 67 -40.34 17.35 -16.22
N ILE A 68 -39.49 16.40 -15.79
CA ILE A 68 -39.12 16.16 -14.39
C ILE A 68 -37.93 17.06 -14.03
N LYS A 69 -38.15 18.02 -13.14
CA LYS A 69 -37.12 18.87 -12.57
C LYS A 69 -36.74 18.36 -11.18
N LYS A 70 -35.57 18.78 -10.68
CA LYS A 70 -35.09 18.46 -9.33
C LYS A 70 -34.76 19.73 -8.57
N ARG A 71 -35.08 19.78 -7.28
CA ARG A 71 -34.67 20.83 -6.34
C ARG A 71 -34.04 20.22 -5.09
N LEU A 72 -33.22 21.00 -4.39
CA LEU A 72 -32.67 20.61 -3.10
C LEU A 72 -33.64 21.04 -1.99
N VAL A 73 -33.93 20.13 -1.08
CA VAL A 73 -34.70 20.36 0.13
C VAL A 73 -33.88 19.90 1.32
N ILE A 74 -34.02 20.57 2.46
CA ILE A 74 -33.32 20.23 3.70
C ILE A 74 -33.71 18.82 4.16
N ASP A 75 -32.72 18.07 4.64
CA ASP A 75 -32.91 16.83 5.38
C ASP A 75 -32.68 17.11 6.86
N GLU A 76 -33.75 17.13 7.67
CA GLU A 76 -33.69 17.53 9.08
C GLU A 76 -32.70 16.71 9.92
N ASN A 77 -32.50 15.43 9.60
CA ASN A 77 -31.55 14.58 10.34
C ASN A 77 -30.10 14.95 10.01
N GLU A 78 -29.81 15.19 8.73
CA GLU A 78 -28.45 15.56 8.30
C GLU A 78 -28.16 17.04 8.59
N LYS A 79 -29.17 17.92 8.62
CA LYS A 79 -29.07 19.35 8.92
C LYS A 79 -28.38 19.60 10.26
N GLN A 80 -28.82 18.91 11.31
CA GLN A 80 -28.25 19.05 12.65
C GLN A 80 -26.75 18.76 12.68
N ILE A 81 -26.30 17.78 11.89
CA ILE A 81 -24.87 17.44 11.77
C ILE A 81 -24.10 18.58 11.10
N ILE A 82 -24.68 19.20 10.07
CA ILE A 82 -24.06 20.35 9.40
C ILE A 82 -23.97 21.54 10.35
N GLU A 83 -25.05 21.92 11.03
CA GLU A 83 -25.05 23.00 12.02
C GLU A 83 -23.99 22.77 13.10
N LEU A 84 -23.92 21.54 13.64
CA LEU A 84 -22.91 21.13 14.60
C LEU A 84 -21.48 21.27 14.04
N ILE A 85 -21.23 20.88 12.79
CA ILE A 85 -19.90 21.04 12.16
C ILE A 85 -19.47 22.51 12.12
N PHE A 86 -20.38 23.41 11.71
CA PHE A 86 -20.08 24.83 11.64
C PHE A 86 -19.90 25.42 13.05
N HIS A 87 -20.76 25.06 14.01
CA HIS A 87 -20.65 25.50 15.41
C HIS A 87 -19.33 25.08 16.06
N LEU A 88 -18.98 23.78 16.02
CA LEU A 88 -17.73 23.27 16.60
C LEU A 88 -16.50 23.97 15.99
N PHE A 89 -16.52 24.23 14.67
CA PHE A 89 -15.39 24.87 14.00
C PHE A 89 -15.30 26.36 14.28
N THR A 90 -16.42 27.08 14.15
CA THR A 90 -16.48 28.55 14.12
C THR A 90 -16.64 29.15 15.51
N ASP A 91 -17.44 28.55 16.39
CA ASP A 91 -17.73 29.08 17.74
C ASP A 91 -16.81 28.47 18.79
N GLU A 92 -16.74 27.13 18.86
CA GLU A 92 -15.87 26.42 19.82
C GLU A 92 -14.39 26.40 19.40
N LYS A 93 -14.09 27.03 18.27
CA LYS A 93 -12.76 27.16 17.69
C LYS A 93 -12.01 25.82 17.58
N HIS A 94 -12.69 24.70 17.33
CA HIS A 94 -12.02 23.42 17.10
C HIS A 94 -11.19 23.40 15.81
N SER A 95 -10.19 22.50 15.77
CA SER A 95 -9.43 22.20 14.56
C SER A 95 -10.29 21.33 13.61
N ILE A 96 -10.11 21.41 12.28
CA ILE A 96 -10.88 20.56 11.34
C ILE A 96 -10.74 19.06 11.69
N LYS A 97 -9.53 18.66 12.13
CA LYS A 97 -9.27 17.29 12.58
C LYS A 97 -10.06 16.97 13.86
N ASN A 98 -10.11 17.90 14.80
CA ASN A 98 -10.84 17.71 16.07
C ASN A 98 -12.35 17.65 15.83
N VAL A 99 -12.89 18.44 14.90
CA VAL A 99 -14.31 18.35 14.51
C VAL A 99 -14.61 16.95 13.94
N ALA A 100 -13.80 16.46 13.00
CA ALA A 100 -13.97 15.11 12.47
C ALA A 100 -13.89 14.04 13.57
N GLN A 101 -12.94 14.18 14.50
CA GLN A 101 -12.77 13.27 15.62
C GLN A 101 -13.96 13.31 16.59
N TYR A 102 -14.46 14.50 16.92
CA TYR A 102 -15.62 14.69 17.77
C TYR A 102 -16.85 14.00 17.19
N LEU A 103 -17.12 14.19 15.89
CA LEU A 103 -18.23 13.52 15.21
C LEU A 103 -18.11 12.00 15.30
N ASN A 104 -16.92 11.46 15.05
CA ASN A 104 -16.71 10.02 15.03
C ASN A 104 -16.87 9.38 16.42
N LEU A 105 -16.33 10.04 17.47
CA LEU A 105 -16.43 9.61 18.86
C LEU A 105 -17.88 9.63 19.38
N ASN A 106 -18.67 10.61 18.96
CA ASN A 106 -20.08 10.72 19.32
C ASN A 106 -21.01 9.90 18.40
N GLY A 107 -20.46 8.99 17.58
CA GLY A 107 -21.26 8.05 16.79
C GLY A 107 -21.82 8.59 15.47
N TYR A 108 -21.59 9.85 15.11
CA TYR A 108 -22.05 10.39 13.83
C TYR A 108 -21.32 9.73 12.65
N ARG A 109 -22.06 9.44 11.57
CA ARG A 109 -21.54 8.78 10.36
C ARG A 109 -22.04 9.50 9.11
N THR A 110 -21.28 9.37 8.03
CA THR A 110 -21.69 9.83 6.69
C THR A 110 -22.85 8.97 6.15
N ARG A 111 -23.53 9.44 5.10
CA ARG A 111 -24.63 8.72 4.42
C ARG A 111 -24.29 7.29 3.94
N GLN A 112 -23.00 6.97 3.78
CA GLN A 112 -22.51 5.63 3.45
C GLN A 112 -22.16 4.78 4.67
N GLY A 113 -22.48 5.23 5.89
CA GLY A 113 -22.10 4.57 7.15
C GLY A 113 -20.63 4.73 7.54
N LYS A 114 -19.84 5.50 6.79
CA LYS A 114 -18.40 5.71 7.05
C LYS A 114 -18.16 6.84 8.06
N GLN A 115 -17.04 6.80 8.76
CA GLN A 115 -16.57 7.90 9.61
C GLN A 115 -16.28 9.18 8.81
N PHE A 116 -16.41 10.32 9.46
CA PHE A 116 -16.05 11.62 8.91
C PHE A 116 -14.54 11.76 8.83
N ALA A 117 -14.02 11.89 7.61
CA ALA A 117 -12.62 12.24 7.38
C ALA A 117 -12.41 13.76 7.48
N THR A 118 -11.22 14.19 7.89
CA THR A 118 -10.83 15.62 7.94
C THR A 118 -11.08 16.35 6.62
N ALA A 119 -10.81 15.68 5.49
CA ALA A 119 -11.05 16.24 4.16
C ALA A 119 -12.54 16.42 3.83
N THR A 120 -13.41 15.56 4.37
CA THR A 120 -14.87 15.68 4.21
C THR A 120 -15.39 16.87 5.00
N VAL A 121 -14.98 17.02 6.25
CA VAL A 121 -15.34 18.16 7.09
C VAL A 121 -14.85 19.47 6.46
N GLN A 122 -13.61 19.50 5.95
CA GLN A 122 -13.09 20.68 5.24
C GLN A 122 -13.96 21.05 4.03
N LYS A 123 -14.35 20.06 3.21
CA LYS A 123 -15.23 20.30 2.04
C LYS A 123 -16.60 20.83 2.44
N ILE A 124 -17.13 20.41 3.59
CA ILE A 124 -18.41 20.91 4.11
C ILE A 124 -18.27 22.39 4.47
N LEU A 125 -17.26 22.74 5.28
CA LEU A 125 -16.99 24.12 5.70
C LEU A 125 -16.67 25.07 4.53
N GLU A 126 -16.08 24.57 3.44
CA GLU A 126 -15.76 25.34 2.24
C GLU A 126 -16.92 25.47 1.23
N ASN A 127 -18.06 24.82 1.46
CA ASN A 127 -19.13 24.75 0.48
C ASN A 127 -20.18 25.88 0.68
N PRO A 128 -20.24 26.89 -0.21
CA PRO A 128 -21.17 28.02 -0.07
C PRO A 128 -22.64 27.65 -0.30
N LEU A 129 -22.91 26.41 -0.71
CA LEU A 129 -24.28 25.89 -0.77
C LEU A 129 -25.00 26.00 0.57
N TYR A 130 -24.29 25.82 1.69
CA TYR A 130 -24.90 25.84 3.01
C TYR A 130 -25.44 27.22 3.40
N CYS A 131 -24.93 28.30 2.80
CA CYS A 131 -25.47 29.65 2.94
C CYS A 131 -26.33 30.11 1.76
N GLY A 132 -26.81 29.19 0.92
CA GLY A 132 -27.73 29.52 -0.17
C GLY A 132 -27.04 30.01 -1.45
N ARG A 133 -25.71 29.90 -1.58
CA ARG A 133 -24.96 30.36 -2.77
C ARG A 133 -24.45 29.21 -3.62
N LEU A 134 -24.43 29.37 -4.94
CA LEU A 134 -24.06 28.32 -5.89
C LEU A 134 -22.66 28.52 -6.47
N PHE A 135 -21.72 27.66 -6.07
CA PHE A 135 -20.37 27.67 -6.64
C PHE A 135 -20.15 26.56 -7.67
N TRP A 136 -20.34 26.91 -8.95
CA TRP A 136 -20.19 26.03 -10.11
C TRP A 136 -18.88 26.28 -10.89
N ALA A 137 -18.55 25.37 -11.80
CA ALA A 137 -17.39 25.47 -12.70
C ALA A 137 -16.03 25.75 -12.02
N LYS A 138 -15.80 25.13 -10.85
CA LYS A 138 -14.54 25.26 -10.06
C LYS A 138 -13.27 24.84 -10.82
N ARG A 139 -13.40 24.17 -11.97
CA ARG A 139 -12.28 23.77 -12.84
C ARG A 139 -12.56 24.22 -14.27
N LYS A 140 -11.66 25.00 -14.86
CA LYS A 140 -11.73 25.46 -16.25
C LYS A 140 -10.54 24.89 -17.02
N GLN A 141 -10.76 24.32 -18.21
CA GLN A 141 -9.65 23.99 -19.11
C GLN A 141 -9.25 25.26 -19.86
N LYS A 142 -7.95 25.59 -19.82
CA LYS A 142 -7.35 26.66 -20.61
C LYS A 142 -6.34 26.03 -21.57
N LYS A 143 -6.41 26.38 -22.86
CA LYS A 143 -5.35 26.06 -23.82
C LYS A 143 -4.18 27.01 -23.54
N LYS A 144 -2.97 26.48 -23.34
CA LYS A 144 -1.74 27.29 -23.33
C LYS A 144 -1.27 27.41 -24.79
N THR A 145 -0.85 28.59 -25.24
CA THR A 145 -0.41 28.80 -26.63
C THR A 145 0.94 28.13 -26.96
N ASP A 146 1.15 27.97 -28.27
CA ASP A 146 2.21 27.37 -29.09
C ASP A 146 2.42 25.84 -29.07
N ALA A 147 2.17 25.13 -27.96
CA ALA A 147 2.36 23.67 -27.91
C ALA A 147 1.06 22.83 -27.90
N GLY A 148 -0.13 23.46 -27.96
CA GLY A 148 -1.42 22.76 -27.98
C GLY A 148 -1.83 22.04 -26.67
N VAL A 149 -1.05 22.18 -25.59
CA VAL A 149 -1.29 21.48 -24.32
C VAL A 149 -2.45 22.14 -23.53
N ARG A 150 -3.42 21.34 -23.12
CA ARG A 150 -4.57 21.76 -22.29
C ARG A 150 -4.23 21.64 -20.80
N ILE A 151 -4.35 22.74 -20.05
CA ILE A 151 -4.09 22.77 -18.60
C ILE A 151 -5.41 23.02 -17.86
N TRP A 152 -5.57 22.39 -16.69
CA TRP A 152 -6.71 22.61 -15.80
C TRP A 152 -6.40 23.72 -14.79
N GLU A 153 -7.17 24.80 -14.83
CA GLU A 153 -7.19 25.85 -13.84
C GLU A 153 -8.26 25.54 -12.78
N LYS A 154 -7.93 25.65 -11.49
CA LYS A 154 -8.85 25.37 -10.38
C LYS A 154 -9.07 26.64 -9.57
N THR A 155 -10.31 27.12 -9.53
CA THR A 155 -10.76 28.22 -8.67
C THR A 155 -11.27 27.65 -7.34
N THR A 156 -10.89 28.27 -6.23
CA THR A 156 -11.36 27.91 -4.88
C THR A 156 -12.28 28.99 -4.32
N ILE A 157 -13.01 28.68 -3.25
CA ILE A 157 -13.91 29.64 -2.57
C ILE A 157 -13.14 30.83 -1.95
N TYR A 158 -11.82 30.72 -1.88
CA TYR A 158 -10.94 31.76 -1.37
C TYR A 158 -10.51 32.77 -2.44
N ASP A 159 -10.69 32.44 -3.72
CA ASP A 159 -10.21 33.24 -4.86
C ASP A 159 -11.34 34.11 -5.46
N ILE A 160 -12.52 34.08 -4.87
CA ILE A 160 -13.74 34.76 -5.34
C ILE A 160 -14.42 35.47 -4.17
N ASP A 161 -15.18 36.51 -4.48
CA ASP A 161 -16.14 37.08 -3.54
C ASP A 161 -17.35 36.14 -3.41
N LEU A 162 -17.84 35.96 -2.18
CA LEU A 162 -19.03 35.15 -1.92
C LEU A 162 -20.27 35.78 -2.57
N HIS A 163 -20.34 37.10 -2.59
CA HIS A 163 -21.50 37.84 -3.11
C HIS A 163 -21.63 37.78 -4.64
N ASP A 164 -20.52 37.51 -5.34
CA ASP A 164 -20.51 37.28 -6.80
C ASP A 164 -21.15 35.95 -7.18
N LEU A 165 -21.38 35.05 -6.22
CA LEU A 165 -22.01 33.76 -6.49
C LEU A 165 -23.54 33.89 -6.63
N PRO A 166 -24.13 33.22 -7.63
CA PRO A 166 -25.59 33.17 -7.79
C PRO A 166 -26.28 32.64 -6.54
N VAL A 167 -27.41 33.25 -6.19
CA VAL A 167 -28.31 32.78 -5.12
C VAL A 167 -29.02 31.52 -5.61
N GLY A 168 -28.99 30.46 -4.81
CA GLY A 168 -29.67 29.20 -5.07
C GLY A 168 -31.13 29.25 -4.66
N ASN A 169 -31.96 28.43 -5.32
CA ASN A 169 -33.39 28.30 -5.02
C ASN A 169 -33.69 27.41 -3.79
N HIS A 170 -32.66 26.90 -3.12
CA HIS A 170 -32.78 26.03 -1.96
C HIS A 170 -32.69 26.85 -0.68
N GLU A 171 -33.36 26.36 0.37
CA GLU A 171 -33.29 26.98 1.69
C GLU A 171 -31.88 26.82 2.30
N PRO A 172 -31.26 27.88 2.82
CA PRO A 172 -29.94 27.78 3.46
C PRO A 172 -30.03 27.09 4.83
N ILE A 173 -29.02 26.30 5.18
CA ILE A 173 -28.88 25.71 6.52
C ILE A 173 -28.17 26.67 7.48
N ILE A 174 -27.25 27.47 6.95
CA ILE A 174 -26.40 28.41 7.69
C ILE A 174 -26.63 29.82 7.15
N THR A 175 -26.61 30.83 8.01
CA THR A 175 -26.72 32.23 7.56
C THR A 175 -25.48 32.66 6.77
N GLU A 176 -25.65 33.63 5.85
CA GLU A 176 -24.54 34.13 5.03
C GLU A 176 -23.43 34.74 5.89
N GLU A 177 -23.80 35.44 6.96
CA GLU A 177 -22.88 36.06 7.92
C GLU A 177 -22.05 35.01 8.68
N PHE A 178 -22.69 33.93 9.17
CA PHE A 178 -21.99 32.87 9.89
C PHE A 178 -21.05 32.08 8.97
N PHE A 179 -21.43 31.90 7.71
CA PHE A 179 -20.58 31.29 6.71
C PHE A 179 -19.35 32.16 6.38
N LEU A 180 -19.52 33.48 6.30
CA LEU A 180 -18.39 34.41 6.11
C LEU A 180 -17.39 34.34 7.27
N GLN A 181 -17.85 34.32 8.53
CA GLN A 181 -16.98 34.13 9.69
C GLN A 181 -16.20 32.81 9.62
N THR A 182 -16.86 31.75 9.17
CA THR A 182 -16.24 30.43 8.94
C THR A 182 -15.14 30.52 7.86
N LEU A 183 -15.41 31.19 6.75
CA LEU A 183 -14.44 31.39 5.67
C LEU A 183 -13.24 32.24 6.09
N GLU A 184 -13.43 33.31 6.84
CA GLU A 184 -12.34 34.14 7.39
C GLU A 184 -11.40 33.30 8.26
N ARG A 185 -11.96 32.53 9.19
CA ARG A 185 -11.18 31.62 10.03
C ARG A 185 -10.42 30.57 9.20
N LEU A 186 -11.03 30.05 8.13
CA LEU A 186 -10.33 29.15 7.20
C LEU A 186 -9.19 29.86 6.47
N ARG A 187 -9.38 31.12 6.03
CA ARG A 187 -8.36 31.95 5.36
C ARG A 187 -7.18 32.21 6.28
N ASP A 188 -7.41 32.59 7.54
CA ASP A 188 -6.35 32.89 8.50
C ASP A 188 -5.47 31.67 8.77
N ARG A 189 -6.09 30.50 8.94
CA ARG A 189 -5.35 29.24 9.09
C ARG A 189 -4.55 28.87 7.84
N ARG A 190 -4.99 29.30 6.66
CA ARG A 190 -4.27 29.12 5.39
C ARG A 190 -3.08 30.09 5.27
N LYS A 191 -3.22 31.34 5.71
CA LYS A 191 -2.14 32.34 5.78
C LYS A 191 -1.03 31.89 6.72
N ILE A 192 -1.37 31.38 7.91
CA ILE A 192 -0.40 30.84 8.89
C ILE A 192 0.43 29.68 8.28
N ARG A 193 -0.18 28.86 7.41
CA ARG A 193 0.55 27.79 6.70
C ARG A 193 1.45 28.29 5.57
N LYS A 194 1.13 29.43 4.94
CA LYS A 194 1.99 30.06 3.92
C LYS A 194 3.18 30.80 4.56
N ASN A 195 2.98 31.40 5.73
CA ASN A 195 4.05 32.06 6.51
C ASN A 195 4.95 31.09 7.31
N LEU A 196 4.78 29.78 7.14
CA LEU A 196 5.80 28.81 7.50
C LEU A 196 6.54 28.50 6.20
N ASP A 197 7.83 28.85 6.13
CA ASP A 197 8.82 28.72 5.03
C ASP A 197 8.81 27.41 4.20
N MET A 198 7.93 26.47 4.51
CA MET A 198 7.78 25.21 3.82
C MET A 198 7.23 25.41 2.41
N ALA A 199 6.22 26.26 2.18
CA ALA A 199 5.54 26.35 0.87
C ALA A 199 6.39 26.99 -0.25
N GLU A 200 7.27 27.94 0.08
CA GLU A 200 8.19 28.56 -0.89
C GLU A 200 9.42 27.67 -1.13
N ALA A 201 9.97 27.03 -0.08
CA ALA A 201 10.98 25.98 -0.23
C ALA A 201 10.46 24.76 -1.05
N MET A 202 9.14 24.54 -1.04
CA MET A 202 8.44 23.48 -1.77
C MET A 202 8.19 23.79 -3.25
N SER A 203 8.36 25.04 -3.70
CA SER A 203 8.07 25.44 -5.09
C SER A 203 9.20 25.07 -6.07
N ALA A 204 10.43 24.93 -5.57
CA ALA A 204 11.61 24.65 -6.38
C ALA A 204 11.96 23.14 -6.46
N ILE A 205 11.32 22.32 -5.64
CA ILE A 205 11.63 20.89 -5.49
C ILE A 205 10.60 20.08 -6.27
N THR A 206 11.05 19.16 -7.11
CA THR A 206 10.15 18.24 -7.82
C THR A 206 9.35 17.39 -6.84
N LYS A 207 8.18 16.91 -7.26
CA LYS A 207 7.34 16.02 -6.43
C LYS A 207 8.13 14.80 -5.94
N GLN A 208 9.08 14.31 -6.74
CA GLN A 208 9.94 13.19 -6.44
C GLN A 208 10.96 13.51 -5.35
N GLU A 209 11.72 14.60 -5.50
CA GLU A 209 12.67 15.08 -4.47
C GLU A 209 11.97 15.42 -3.14
N TYR A 210 10.75 15.93 -3.19
CA TYR A 210 9.92 16.10 -1.99
C TYR A 210 9.61 14.76 -1.33
N PHE A 211 9.16 13.76 -2.11
CA PHE A 211 8.89 12.43 -1.59
C PHE A 211 10.14 11.77 -1.03
N ASP A 212 11.29 11.94 -1.67
CA ASP A 212 12.55 11.33 -1.26
C ASP A 212 13.09 12.00 0.01
N ALA A 213 12.90 13.31 0.19
CA ALA A 213 13.23 14.02 1.43
C ALA A 213 12.28 13.70 2.61
N HIS A 214 11.01 13.40 2.30
CA HIS A 214 9.96 13.18 3.31
C HIS A 214 9.73 11.70 3.64
N LYS A 215 10.27 10.79 2.82
CA LYS A 215 10.22 9.35 3.08
C LYS A 215 11.44 8.90 3.88
N LYS A 216 11.21 8.62 5.15
CA LYS A 216 12.24 8.23 6.11
C LYS A 216 12.57 6.73 6.01
N MET A 217 13.65 6.33 6.68
CA MET A 217 14.40 5.09 6.44
C MET A 217 13.57 3.80 6.60
N PHE A 218 12.58 3.79 7.52
CA PHE A 218 11.75 2.63 7.88
C PHE A 218 10.31 2.68 7.38
N ILE A 219 10.01 3.54 6.41
CA ILE A 219 8.68 3.54 5.79
C ILE A 219 8.41 2.18 5.15
N ASN A 220 7.17 1.72 5.21
CA ASN A 220 6.66 0.42 4.75
C ASN A 220 7.08 -0.80 5.56
N ILE A 221 8.24 -0.78 6.24
CA ILE A 221 8.74 -1.94 7.00
C ILE A 221 8.43 -1.84 8.50
N LEU A 222 8.36 -0.63 9.08
CA LEU A 222 8.01 -0.49 10.50
C LEU A 222 6.49 -0.52 10.75
N HIS A 223 6.07 -1.39 11.67
CA HIS A 223 4.68 -1.65 12.00
C HIS A 223 4.39 -1.39 13.49
N CYS A 224 3.15 -1.00 13.77
CA CYS A 224 2.70 -0.67 15.11
C CYS A 224 2.60 -1.94 15.97
N PRO A 225 3.15 -1.95 17.21
CA PRO A 225 3.09 -3.11 18.11
C PRO A 225 1.68 -3.43 18.60
N ASN A 226 0.74 -2.48 18.51
CA ASN A 226 -0.64 -2.62 19.00
C ASN A 226 -1.57 -3.14 17.91
N CYS A 227 -1.78 -2.37 16.84
CA CYS A 227 -2.73 -2.74 15.78
C CYS A 227 -2.11 -3.47 14.59
N GLY A 228 -0.78 -3.67 14.57
CA GLY A 228 -0.07 -4.25 13.43
C GLY A 228 -0.05 -3.37 12.17
N GLY A 229 -0.68 -2.19 12.18
CA GLY A 229 -0.73 -1.28 11.03
C GLY A 229 0.62 -0.60 10.74
N LYS A 230 0.85 -0.22 9.48
CA LYS A 230 2.06 0.49 9.05
C LYS A 230 2.27 1.79 9.83
N MET A 231 3.51 2.15 10.10
CA MET A 231 3.84 3.43 10.74
C MET A 231 4.11 4.53 9.71
N THR A 232 3.76 5.77 10.07
CA THR A 232 4.03 7.00 9.32
C THR A 232 5.11 7.82 10.00
N SER A 233 6.05 8.36 9.23
CA SER A 233 7.11 9.21 9.76
C SER A 233 6.66 10.67 9.89
N SER A 234 7.22 11.37 10.88
CA SER A 234 7.10 12.81 11.06
C SER A 234 8.46 13.39 11.46
N LEU A 235 8.85 14.50 10.82
CA LEU A 235 10.03 15.26 11.21
C LEU A 235 9.62 16.20 12.35
N GLN A 236 10.15 15.95 13.55
CA GLN A 236 9.92 16.79 14.72
C GLN A 236 11.12 17.71 14.90
N PRO A 237 10.93 19.03 14.80
CA PRO A 237 12.05 19.93 14.83
C PRO A 237 12.49 20.11 16.30
N SER A 238 13.80 20.14 16.55
CA SER A 238 14.30 20.17 17.93
C SER A 238 13.97 21.50 18.64
N PRO A 239 13.89 21.53 19.97
CA PRO A 239 13.77 22.79 20.71
C PRO A 239 14.94 23.73 20.40
N ILE A 240 14.67 25.04 20.44
CA ILE A 240 15.71 26.07 20.42
C ILE A 240 16.37 26.04 21.80
N LEU A 241 17.69 25.93 21.82
CA LEU A 241 18.49 25.95 23.03
C LEU A 241 18.60 27.39 23.56
N ALA A 242 19.02 27.54 24.83
CA ALA A 242 19.15 28.85 25.47
C ALA A 242 20.15 29.79 24.75
N ASP A 243 21.07 29.23 23.97
CA ASP A 243 22.05 29.94 23.15
C ASP A 243 21.50 30.36 21.76
N GLY A 244 20.22 30.12 21.49
CA GLY A 244 19.59 30.40 20.19
C GLY A 244 19.89 29.38 19.10
N THR A 245 20.75 28.37 19.37
CA THR A 245 21.05 27.31 18.40
C THR A 245 19.99 26.21 18.42
N ARG A 246 19.88 25.46 17.33
CA ARG A 246 18.90 24.38 17.18
C ARG A 246 19.59 23.07 16.84
N LYS A 247 19.35 22.02 17.63
CA LYS A 247 19.79 20.66 17.29
C LYS A 247 19.12 20.18 15.99
N PRO A 248 19.74 19.24 15.25
CA PRO A 248 19.11 18.66 14.06
C PRO A 248 17.73 18.10 14.39
N ALA A 249 16.79 18.22 13.45
CA ALA A 249 15.44 17.70 13.61
C ALA A 249 15.47 16.16 13.71
N LYS A 250 14.59 15.59 14.55
CA LYS A 250 14.53 14.16 14.78
C LYS A 250 13.35 13.54 14.05
N VAL A 251 13.55 12.34 13.52
CA VAL A 251 12.51 11.56 12.86
C VAL A 251 11.80 10.66 13.87
N TYR A 252 10.47 10.76 13.89
CA TYR A 252 9.61 9.89 14.68
C TYR A 252 8.61 9.16 13.82
N TYR A 253 8.45 7.87 14.07
CA TYR A 253 7.40 7.04 13.50
C TYR A 253 6.21 6.99 14.44
N LYS A 254 5.01 7.17 13.90
CA LYS A 254 3.72 7.12 14.61
C LYS A 254 2.76 6.19 13.89
N CYS A 255 1.92 5.48 14.63
CA CYS A 255 0.92 4.59 14.06
C CYS A 255 0.00 5.33 13.07
N SER A 256 -0.06 4.86 11.81
CA SER A 256 -0.89 5.48 10.78
C SER A 256 -2.38 5.31 11.05
N THR A 257 -2.75 4.12 11.54
CA THR A 257 -4.11 3.75 11.94
C THR A 257 -4.62 4.64 13.09
N PHE A 258 -3.80 4.84 14.12
CA PHE A 258 -4.12 5.77 15.21
C PHE A 258 -4.21 7.23 14.71
N ASN A 259 -3.37 7.62 13.75
CA ASN A 259 -3.44 8.95 13.15
C ASN A 259 -4.74 9.17 12.34
N ALA A 260 -5.34 8.10 11.80
CA ALA A 260 -6.61 8.13 11.09
C ALA A 260 -7.82 8.24 12.04
N GLY A 261 -7.73 7.68 13.26
CA GLY A 261 -8.74 7.81 14.31
C GLY A 261 -8.37 7.01 15.56
N LYS A 262 -8.80 7.48 16.75
CA LYS A 262 -8.47 6.82 18.03
C LYS A 262 -9.05 5.41 18.16
N ASP A 263 -10.17 5.12 17.49
CA ASP A 263 -10.92 3.87 17.67
C ASP A 263 -10.34 2.66 16.92
N TYR A 264 -9.29 2.85 16.11
CA TYR A 264 -8.71 1.77 15.30
C TYR A 264 -7.42 1.17 15.86
N CYS A 265 -6.88 1.71 16.95
CA CYS A 265 -5.63 1.24 17.55
C CYS A 265 -5.60 1.55 19.04
N ASP A 266 -5.22 0.56 19.85
CA ASP A 266 -5.29 0.58 21.33
C ASP A 266 -4.23 1.47 22.01
N GLY A 267 -3.93 2.63 21.44
CA GLY A 267 -3.11 3.64 22.08
C GLY A 267 -2.13 4.36 21.16
N TYR A 268 -1.69 5.53 21.62
CA TYR A 268 -0.67 6.31 20.94
C TYR A 268 0.70 5.64 21.08
N TYR A 269 1.25 5.18 19.96
CA TYR A 269 2.61 4.66 19.88
C TYR A 269 3.48 5.53 18.97
N SER A 270 4.67 5.89 19.47
CA SER A 270 5.66 6.69 18.73
C SER A 270 7.07 6.24 19.09
N VAL A 271 7.95 6.10 18.09
CA VAL A 271 9.34 5.68 18.25
C VAL A 271 10.28 6.53 17.39
N GLN A 272 11.49 6.82 17.89
CA GLN A 272 12.51 7.60 17.16
C GLN A 272 13.28 6.70 16.19
N GLU A 273 13.54 7.16 14.97
CA GLU A 273 14.24 6.43 13.91
C GLU A 273 15.59 5.85 14.33
N GLU A 274 16.45 6.66 14.92
CA GLU A 274 17.78 6.26 15.40
C GLU A 274 17.70 5.11 16.42
N ARG A 275 16.69 5.12 17.28
CA ARG A 275 16.49 4.07 18.28
C ARG A 275 16.00 2.76 17.66
N VAL A 276 15.22 2.85 16.57
CA VAL A 276 14.83 1.68 15.77
C VAL A 276 16.07 1.07 15.12
N PHE A 277 16.89 1.90 14.47
CA PHE A 277 18.09 1.42 13.79
C PHE A 277 19.09 0.77 14.74
N ASN A 278 19.33 1.35 15.92
CA ASN A 278 20.26 0.78 16.89
C ASN A 278 19.85 -0.61 17.40
N LEU A 279 18.54 -0.95 17.40
CA LEU A 279 18.07 -2.28 17.80
C LEU A 279 18.31 -3.35 16.74
N ILE A 280 18.39 -2.97 15.47
CA ILE A 280 18.55 -3.90 14.35
C ILE A 280 19.93 -3.80 13.69
N LYS A 281 20.79 -2.88 14.16
CA LYS A 281 22.06 -2.51 13.52
C LYS A 281 22.95 -3.72 13.27
N GLU A 282 23.16 -4.53 14.30
CA GLU A 282 24.03 -5.71 14.26
C GLU A 282 23.50 -6.79 13.30
N ASP A 283 22.21 -7.14 13.42
CA ASP A 283 21.55 -8.10 12.52
C ASP A 283 21.56 -7.62 11.06
N PHE A 284 21.26 -6.34 10.84
CA PHE A 284 21.25 -5.72 9.51
C PHE A 284 22.61 -5.81 8.83
N PHE A 285 23.68 -5.37 9.51
CA PHE A 285 25.01 -5.35 8.93
C PHE A 285 25.58 -6.76 8.75
N LYS A 286 25.27 -7.70 9.65
CA LYS A 286 25.62 -9.11 9.49
C LYS A 286 25.03 -9.70 8.21
N ARG A 287 23.71 -9.55 8.01
CA ARG A 287 23.00 -10.08 6.83
C ARG A 287 23.44 -9.41 5.54
N LEU A 288 23.68 -8.09 5.58
CA LEU A 288 24.17 -7.36 4.41
C LEU A 288 25.57 -7.85 4.00
N LYS A 289 26.44 -8.15 4.97
CA LYS A 289 27.77 -8.73 4.73
C LYS A 289 27.70 -10.11 4.10
N GLU A 290 26.86 -10.98 4.66
CA GLU A 290 26.63 -12.34 4.13
C GLU A 290 26.13 -12.28 2.68
N ALA A 291 25.21 -11.35 2.38
CA ALA A 291 24.69 -11.15 1.04
C ALA A 291 25.76 -10.73 0.03
N PHE A 292 26.55 -9.70 0.33
CA PHE A 292 27.61 -9.25 -0.58
C PHE A 292 28.72 -10.31 -0.75
N LEU A 293 29.07 -11.02 0.32
CA LEU A 293 30.04 -12.12 0.23
C LEU A 293 29.55 -13.22 -0.70
N LEU A 294 28.28 -13.62 -0.61
CA LEU A 294 27.68 -14.64 -1.47
C LEU A 294 27.70 -14.22 -2.94
N VAL A 295 27.37 -12.95 -3.24
CA VAL A 295 27.41 -12.39 -4.59
C VAL A 295 28.83 -12.49 -5.17
N LYS A 296 29.85 -12.13 -4.38
CA LYS A 296 31.25 -12.19 -4.79
C LYS A 296 31.72 -13.62 -5.05
N GLU A 297 31.40 -14.56 -4.15
CA GLU A 297 31.77 -15.96 -4.33
C GLU A 297 31.08 -16.58 -5.55
N TYR A 298 29.82 -16.19 -5.82
CA TYR A 298 29.12 -16.62 -7.03
C TYR A 298 29.76 -16.06 -8.31
N GLN A 299 30.21 -14.79 -8.31
CA GLN A 299 30.95 -14.22 -9.44
C GLN A 299 32.27 -14.96 -9.69
N ASN A 300 33.00 -15.32 -8.63
CA ASN A 300 34.24 -16.10 -8.74
C ASN A 300 33.98 -17.50 -9.28
N TYR A 301 32.95 -18.18 -8.76
CA TYR A 301 32.49 -19.47 -9.27
C TYR A 301 32.21 -19.44 -10.78
N LEU A 302 31.49 -18.41 -11.27
CA LEU A 302 31.22 -18.25 -12.69
C LEU A 302 32.49 -18.02 -13.52
N LYS A 303 33.43 -17.20 -13.02
CA LYS A 303 34.73 -16.96 -13.68
C LYS A 303 35.55 -18.24 -13.79
N GLU A 304 35.59 -19.06 -12.74
CA GLU A 304 36.30 -20.34 -12.71
C GLU A 304 35.66 -21.37 -13.66
N ARG A 305 34.33 -21.37 -13.81
CA ARG A 305 33.59 -22.34 -14.63
C ARG A 305 33.56 -22.00 -16.14
N ASN A 306 33.34 -20.73 -16.49
CA ASN A 306 32.99 -20.32 -17.87
C ASN A 306 34.04 -19.40 -18.54
N GLY A 307 35.10 -18.99 -17.85
CA GLY A 307 36.08 -18.01 -18.37
C GLY A 307 35.53 -16.58 -18.43
N THR A 308 36.00 -15.75 -19.39
CA THR A 308 35.62 -14.33 -19.54
C THR A 308 34.27 -14.07 -20.24
N LYS A 309 33.58 -15.12 -20.70
CA LYS A 309 32.23 -14.98 -21.24
C LYS A 309 31.24 -14.87 -20.09
N GLU A 310 30.79 -13.64 -19.81
CA GLU A 310 29.68 -13.33 -18.91
C GLU A 310 28.32 -13.79 -19.47
N GLU A 311 28.22 -14.97 -20.10
CA GLU A 311 26.91 -15.57 -20.36
C GLU A 311 26.45 -16.25 -19.06
N MET A 312 25.61 -15.53 -18.32
CA MET A 312 25.10 -15.97 -17.03
C MET A 312 23.85 -16.85 -17.21
N LEU A 313 23.83 -18.01 -16.55
CA LEU A 313 22.75 -19.02 -16.57
C LEU A 313 21.35 -18.57 -16.09
N TYR A 314 21.17 -17.31 -15.69
CA TYR A 314 19.87 -16.65 -15.46
C TYR A 314 18.97 -16.65 -16.71
N ASP A 315 19.59 -16.78 -17.88
CA ASP A 315 18.90 -16.94 -19.16
C ASP A 315 18.05 -18.22 -19.24
N ALA A 316 18.27 -19.23 -18.40
CA ALA A 316 17.51 -20.48 -18.45
C ALA A 316 16.12 -20.38 -17.80
N GLU A 317 15.99 -19.75 -16.63
CA GLU A 317 14.68 -19.50 -15.98
C GLU A 317 13.91 -18.40 -16.70
N VAL A 318 14.59 -17.31 -17.05
CA VAL A 318 14.03 -16.30 -17.96
C VAL A 318 13.65 -16.93 -19.29
N GLY A 319 14.43 -17.91 -19.77
CA GLY A 319 14.15 -18.72 -20.96
C GLY A 319 12.86 -19.51 -20.85
N LYS A 320 12.62 -20.22 -19.75
CA LYS A 320 11.34 -20.93 -19.50
C LYS A 320 10.14 -19.98 -19.52
N ILE A 321 10.24 -18.83 -18.85
CA ILE A 321 9.16 -17.83 -18.85
C ILE A 321 9.01 -17.19 -20.25
N LYS A 322 10.12 -16.96 -20.98
CA LYS A 322 10.09 -16.51 -22.37
C LYS A 322 9.40 -17.54 -23.28
N ASP A 323 9.59 -18.84 -23.05
CA ASP A 323 8.92 -19.91 -23.78
C ASP A 323 7.42 -19.97 -23.44
N GLU A 324 7.04 -19.75 -22.18
CA GLU A 324 5.63 -19.58 -21.80
C GLU A 324 4.99 -18.37 -22.48
N ILE A 325 5.69 -17.23 -22.50
CA ILE A 325 5.25 -16.03 -23.24
C ILE A 325 5.07 -16.36 -24.72
N LYS A 326 6.01 -17.08 -25.32
CA LYS A 326 5.91 -17.52 -26.73
C LYS A 326 4.72 -18.44 -26.97
N ASN A 327 4.36 -19.29 -26.00
CA ASN A 327 3.15 -20.12 -26.08
C ASN A 327 1.88 -19.27 -25.93
N LEU A 328 1.86 -18.27 -25.06
CA LEU A 328 0.77 -17.31 -24.96
C LEU A 328 0.61 -16.47 -26.24
N GLU A 329 1.70 -16.07 -26.88
CA GLU A 329 1.69 -15.38 -28.19
C GLU A 329 1.11 -16.25 -29.31
N LYS A 330 1.44 -17.55 -29.31
CA LYS A 330 0.80 -18.51 -30.23
C LYS A 330 -0.69 -18.67 -29.94
N ASN A 331 -1.11 -18.59 -28.67
CA ASN A 331 -2.53 -18.65 -28.31
C ASN A 331 -3.27 -17.37 -28.73
N GLU A 332 -2.68 -16.20 -28.47
CA GLU A 332 -3.21 -14.89 -28.88
C GLU A 332 -3.41 -14.83 -30.39
N SER A 333 -2.41 -15.25 -31.18
CA SER A 333 -2.53 -15.26 -32.65
C SER A 333 -3.65 -16.20 -33.13
N ARG A 334 -3.79 -17.40 -32.53
CA ARG A 334 -4.91 -18.32 -32.83
C ARG A 334 -6.28 -17.70 -32.51
N LEU A 335 -6.40 -17.01 -31.39
CA LEU A 335 -7.65 -16.34 -30.99
C LEU A 335 -7.97 -15.15 -31.90
N LEU A 336 -6.96 -14.39 -32.34
CA LEU A 336 -7.13 -13.32 -33.32
C LEU A 336 -7.61 -13.88 -34.66
N THR A 337 -6.98 -14.94 -35.18
CA THR A 337 -7.46 -15.60 -36.41
C THR A 337 -8.88 -16.14 -36.25
N ARG A 338 -9.25 -16.68 -35.08
CA ARG A 338 -10.62 -17.10 -34.80
C ARG A 338 -11.58 -15.91 -34.79
N LEU A 339 -11.18 -14.78 -34.21
CA LEU A 339 -11.97 -13.55 -34.18
C LEU A 339 -12.20 -13.03 -35.59
N ASP A 340 -11.17 -12.95 -36.43
CA ASP A 340 -11.25 -12.52 -37.82
C ASP A 340 -12.25 -13.40 -38.60
N ASN A 341 -12.12 -14.73 -38.49
CA ASN A 341 -13.06 -15.68 -39.11
C ASN A 341 -14.51 -15.51 -38.62
N LEU A 342 -14.71 -15.16 -37.35
CA LEU A 342 -16.06 -14.92 -36.81
C LEU A 342 -16.64 -13.60 -37.31
N ILE A 343 -15.81 -12.56 -37.45
CA ILE A 343 -16.21 -11.27 -38.03
C ILE A 343 -16.59 -11.45 -39.50
N ASP A 344 -15.78 -12.18 -40.28
CA ASP A 344 -16.06 -12.46 -41.69
C ASP A 344 -17.41 -13.19 -41.85
N ARG A 345 -17.65 -14.22 -41.05
CA ARG A 345 -18.94 -14.94 -41.02
C ARG A 345 -20.10 -14.08 -40.55
N GLN A 346 -19.86 -13.07 -39.72
CA GLN A 346 -20.91 -12.15 -39.27
C GLN A 346 -21.34 -11.22 -40.39
N LEU A 347 -20.41 -10.81 -41.27
CA LEU A 347 -20.69 -9.92 -42.41
C LEU A 347 -21.57 -10.59 -43.47
N GLU A 348 -21.55 -11.92 -43.56
CA GLU A 348 -22.37 -12.72 -44.48
C GLU A 348 -23.83 -12.91 -44.02
N GLU A 349 -24.14 -12.61 -42.75
CA GLU A 349 -25.45 -12.89 -42.13
C GLU A 349 -26.29 -11.61 -41.97
N GLU A 350 -27.62 -11.72 -42.14
CA GLU A 350 -28.53 -10.57 -41.98
C GLU A 350 -28.53 -10.04 -40.54
N ILE A 351 -28.46 -8.71 -40.41
CA ILE A 351 -28.44 -7.99 -39.14
C ILE A 351 -29.71 -8.33 -38.34
N GLY A 352 -29.53 -8.85 -37.13
CA GLY A 352 -30.62 -9.21 -36.22
C GLY A 352 -31.13 -10.65 -36.34
N SER A 353 -30.59 -11.45 -37.26
CA SER A 353 -30.90 -12.88 -37.37
C SER A 353 -30.42 -13.67 -36.12
N LEU A 354 -31.03 -14.84 -35.89
CA LEU A 354 -30.66 -15.71 -34.76
C LEU A 354 -29.21 -16.22 -34.88
N LYS A 355 -28.70 -16.37 -36.11
CA LYS A 355 -27.29 -16.70 -36.38
C LYS A 355 -26.37 -15.51 -36.13
N TYR A 356 -26.74 -14.30 -36.59
CA TYR A 356 -26.00 -13.07 -36.32
C TYR A 356 -25.79 -12.86 -34.81
N ASN A 357 -26.86 -12.96 -34.01
CA ASN A 357 -26.79 -12.80 -32.55
C ASN A 357 -25.93 -13.88 -31.86
N ARG A 358 -25.90 -15.10 -32.41
CA ARG A 358 -25.01 -16.17 -31.91
C ARG A 358 -23.54 -15.85 -32.21
N ILE A 359 -23.24 -15.39 -33.42
CA ILE A 359 -21.88 -15.01 -33.83
C ILE A 359 -21.40 -13.79 -33.02
N GLU A 360 -22.26 -12.78 -32.81
CA GLU A 360 -21.94 -11.61 -31.98
C GLU A 360 -21.56 -12.01 -30.54
N LYS A 361 -22.26 -13.00 -29.97
CA LYS A 361 -21.91 -13.55 -28.65
C LYS A 361 -20.55 -14.26 -28.68
N MET A 362 -20.28 -15.07 -29.70
CA MET A 362 -19.00 -15.75 -29.87
C MET A 362 -17.83 -14.78 -30.05
N ILE A 363 -18.04 -13.67 -30.76
CA ILE A 363 -17.07 -12.57 -30.91
C ILE A 363 -16.78 -11.96 -29.54
N LYS A 364 -17.81 -11.55 -28.79
CA LYS A 364 -17.65 -10.98 -27.44
C LYS A 364 -16.93 -11.92 -26.47
N ASP A 365 -17.20 -13.22 -26.56
CA ASP A 365 -16.52 -14.21 -25.71
C ASP A 365 -15.05 -14.41 -26.16
N THR A 366 -14.78 -14.41 -27.46
CA THR A 366 -13.41 -14.47 -28.01
C THR A 366 -12.59 -13.22 -27.63
N GLU A 367 -13.18 -12.02 -27.71
CA GLU A 367 -12.56 -10.76 -27.28
C GLU A 367 -12.18 -10.79 -25.78
N LYS A 368 -13.05 -11.35 -24.93
CA LYS A 368 -12.75 -11.53 -23.50
C LYS A 368 -11.60 -12.51 -23.28
N GLU A 369 -11.49 -13.58 -24.06
CA GLU A 369 -10.38 -14.52 -23.97
C GLU A 369 -9.06 -13.88 -24.39
N ILE A 370 -9.05 -13.10 -25.47
CA ILE A 370 -7.87 -12.32 -25.90
C ILE A 370 -7.43 -11.35 -24.80
N GLU A 371 -8.37 -10.62 -24.18
CA GLU A 371 -8.07 -9.70 -23.10
C GLU A 371 -7.46 -10.40 -21.87
N LYS A 372 -7.92 -11.62 -21.55
CA LYS A 372 -7.32 -12.44 -20.47
C LYS A 372 -5.88 -12.86 -20.81
N VAL A 373 -5.64 -13.32 -22.04
CA VAL A 373 -4.30 -13.73 -22.49
C VAL A 373 -3.34 -12.55 -22.49
N LYS A 374 -3.76 -11.37 -22.96
CA LYS A 374 -2.97 -10.13 -22.92
C LYS A 374 -2.57 -9.76 -21.50
N LYS A 375 -3.52 -9.82 -20.54
CA LYS A 375 -3.23 -9.56 -19.12
C LYS A 375 -2.20 -10.52 -18.54
N LEU A 376 -2.33 -11.82 -18.82
CA LEU A 376 -1.35 -12.83 -18.36
C LEU A 376 0.04 -12.57 -18.94
N LYS A 377 0.12 -12.24 -20.24
CA LYS A 377 1.37 -11.88 -20.91
C LYS A 377 2.04 -10.66 -20.28
N GLU A 378 1.29 -9.57 -20.06
CA GLU A 378 1.82 -8.37 -19.41
C GLU A 378 2.31 -8.66 -17.98
N GLU A 379 1.60 -9.52 -17.23
CA GLU A 379 1.99 -9.91 -15.89
C GLU A 379 3.33 -10.69 -15.90
N GLN A 380 3.49 -11.66 -16.79
CA GLN A 380 4.73 -12.42 -16.95
C GLN A 380 5.90 -11.53 -17.39
N GLN A 381 5.68 -10.61 -18.34
CA GLN A 381 6.70 -9.65 -18.78
C GLN A 381 7.15 -8.72 -17.64
N LYS A 382 6.20 -8.24 -16.81
CA LYS A 382 6.53 -7.44 -15.62
C LYS A 382 7.35 -8.23 -14.60
N LYS A 383 7.07 -9.53 -14.41
CA LYS A 383 7.85 -10.40 -13.52
C LYS A 383 9.29 -10.56 -13.99
N ILE A 384 9.52 -10.78 -15.30
CA ILE A 384 10.87 -10.85 -15.88
C ILE A 384 11.62 -9.54 -15.64
N LEU A 385 11.02 -8.41 -16.05
CA LEU A 385 11.66 -7.09 -15.94
C LEU A 385 12.02 -6.75 -14.48
N GLN A 386 11.16 -7.10 -13.53
CA GLN A 386 11.44 -6.89 -12.11
C GLN A 386 12.58 -7.77 -11.61
N ALA A 387 12.64 -9.03 -12.06
CA ALA A 387 13.67 -9.96 -11.66
C ALA A 387 15.06 -9.55 -12.23
N GLU A 388 15.12 -9.16 -13.50
CA GLU A 388 16.34 -8.62 -14.16
C GLU A 388 16.86 -7.40 -13.41
N ARG A 389 15.98 -6.43 -13.11
CA ARG A 389 16.35 -5.22 -12.35
C ARG A 389 16.88 -5.53 -10.96
N ARG A 390 16.28 -6.49 -10.23
CA ARG A 390 16.76 -6.88 -8.89
C ARG A 390 18.17 -7.44 -8.95
N ARG A 391 18.47 -8.22 -9.97
CA ARG A 391 19.77 -8.83 -10.19
C ARG A 391 20.83 -7.80 -10.55
N GLU A 392 20.54 -6.94 -11.53
CA GLU A 392 21.44 -5.84 -11.91
C GLU A 392 21.74 -4.92 -10.73
N ALA A 393 20.72 -4.56 -9.94
CA ALA A 393 20.89 -3.75 -8.74
C ALA A 393 21.80 -4.44 -7.71
N LEU A 394 21.58 -5.73 -7.43
CA LEU A 394 22.40 -6.49 -6.48
C LEU A 394 23.86 -6.57 -6.93
N LEU A 395 24.12 -6.74 -8.24
CA LEU A 395 25.47 -6.78 -8.80
C LEU A 395 26.14 -5.40 -8.78
N SER A 396 25.39 -4.33 -9.06
CA SER A 396 25.91 -2.95 -9.00
C SER A 396 26.27 -2.56 -7.57
N GLU A 397 25.38 -2.83 -6.60
CA GLU A 397 25.63 -2.55 -5.19
C GLU A 397 26.81 -3.36 -4.64
N ALA A 398 26.95 -4.62 -5.04
CA ALA A 398 28.09 -5.43 -4.64
C ALA A 398 29.41 -4.86 -5.18
N LYS A 399 29.43 -4.32 -6.41
CA LYS A 399 30.62 -3.65 -6.97
C LYS A 399 30.93 -2.33 -6.24
N GLU A 400 29.92 -1.49 -6.03
CA GLU A 400 30.08 -0.22 -5.30
C GLU A 400 30.58 -0.45 -3.86
N GLN A 401 30.16 -1.53 -3.21
CA GLN A 401 30.63 -1.88 -1.88
C GLN A 401 32.13 -2.19 -1.86
N GLU A 402 32.72 -2.72 -2.93
CA GLU A 402 34.16 -3.05 -2.97
C GLU A 402 35.08 -1.83 -2.81
N ASP A 403 34.57 -0.63 -3.09
CA ASP A 403 35.29 0.63 -2.94
C ASP A 403 35.39 1.10 -1.47
N PHE A 404 34.75 0.41 -0.51
CA PHE A 404 34.71 0.79 0.90
C PHE A 404 35.36 -0.27 1.80
N GLU A 405 36.13 0.17 2.81
CA GLU A 405 36.82 -0.70 3.76
C GLU A 405 35.84 -1.46 4.68
N ASN A 406 34.73 -0.83 5.05
CA ASN A 406 33.70 -1.42 5.91
C ASN A 406 32.27 -1.14 5.39
N ILE A 407 31.38 -2.11 5.58
CA ILE A 407 29.97 -2.06 5.18
C ILE A 407 29.21 -0.96 5.92
N GLU A 408 29.61 -0.65 7.16
CA GLU A 408 29.03 0.50 7.86
C GLU A 408 29.33 1.80 7.13
N GLU A 409 30.56 2.02 6.65
CA GLU A 409 30.95 3.24 5.94
C GLU A 409 30.23 3.34 4.60
N TYR A 410 30.15 2.22 3.87
CA TYR A 410 29.31 2.11 2.68
C TYR A 410 27.87 2.53 2.98
N PHE A 411 27.24 1.93 3.99
CA PHE A 411 25.86 2.28 4.33
C PHE A 411 25.71 3.76 4.72
N HIS A 412 26.66 4.35 5.46
CA HIS A 412 26.56 5.76 5.87
C HIS A 412 26.76 6.73 4.70
N SER A 413 27.54 6.38 3.68
CA SER A 413 27.77 7.20 2.48
C SER A 413 26.53 7.29 1.56
N LEU A 414 25.65 6.29 1.62
CA LEU A 414 24.45 6.21 0.79
C LEU A 414 23.42 7.32 1.09
N THR A 415 22.66 7.66 0.04
CA THR A 415 21.49 8.53 0.14
C THR A 415 20.39 7.87 0.99
N LEU A 416 19.44 8.67 1.50
CA LEU A 416 18.32 8.16 2.31
C LEU A 416 17.47 7.13 1.55
N LEU A 417 17.30 7.31 0.25
CA LEU A 417 16.55 6.39 -0.61
C LEU A 417 17.27 5.04 -0.71
N GLN A 418 18.57 5.04 -1.02
CA GLN A 418 19.39 3.83 -1.11
C GLN A 418 19.45 3.08 0.24
N LYS A 419 19.63 3.79 1.36
CA LYS A 419 19.58 3.20 2.72
C LYS A 419 18.27 2.46 2.95
N ARG A 420 17.16 3.05 2.53
CA ARG A 420 15.84 2.43 2.65
C ARG A 420 15.70 1.22 1.74
N GLU A 421 16.15 1.29 0.49
CA GLU A 421 16.08 0.16 -0.44
C GLU A 421 16.84 -1.05 0.10
N LEU A 422 18.02 -0.84 0.69
CA LEU A 422 18.77 -1.91 1.38
C LEU A 422 18.00 -2.49 2.58
N LEU A 423 17.35 -1.66 3.38
CA LEU A 423 16.52 -2.13 4.48
C LEU A 423 15.29 -2.91 4.02
N GLU A 424 14.61 -2.47 2.95
CA GLU A 424 13.47 -3.19 2.37
C GLU A 424 13.89 -4.52 1.70
N LYS A 425 15.15 -4.62 1.24
CA LYS A 425 15.73 -5.87 0.74
C LYS A 425 15.93 -6.90 1.84
N ILE A 426 16.23 -6.48 3.08
CA ILE A 426 16.47 -7.39 4.21
C ILE A 426 15.19 -7.65 5.01
N TYR A 427 14.42 -6.60 5.31
CA TYR A 427 13.27 -6.68 6.20
C TYR A 427 11.97 -6.47 5.44
N SER A 428 10.99 -7.34 5.65
CA SER A 428 9.62 -7.13 5.17
C SER A 428 8.75 -6.46 6.24
N LYS A 429 8.97 -6.78 7.52
CA LYS A 429 8.25 -6.23 8.66
C LYS A 429 9.15 -6.15 9.89
N ILE A 430 9.09 -5.02 10.59
CA ILE A 430 9.75 -4.79 11.87
C ILE A 430 8.70 -4.26 12.84
N VAL A 431 8.60 -4.88 14.02
CA VAL A 431 7.74 -4.43 15.12
C VAL A 431 8.61 -4.19 16.35
N ILE A 432 8.58 -2.96 16.85
CA ILE A 432 9.27 -2.59 18.08
C ILE A 432 8.22 -2.27 19.12
N ASP A 433 8.35 -2.88 20.28
CA ASP A 433 7.46 -2.72 21.42
C ASP A 433 8.15 -1.99 22.58
N THR A 434 7.37 -1.52 23.55
CA THR A 434 7.87 -0.84 24.75
C THR A 434 7.68 -1.71 25.97
N ILE A 435 8.79 -2.06 26.65
CA ILE A 435 8.76 -2.90 27.86
C ILE A 435 8.13 -2.13 29.04
N SER A 436 8.38 -0.82 29.14
CA SER A 436 7.85 0.01 30.21
C SER A 436 6.93 1.12 29.68
N ASN A 437 5.70 1.15 30.21
CA ASN A 437 4.77 2.27 30.10
C ASN A 437 5.14 3.41 31.06
N ALA A 438 6.44 3.65 31.26
CA ALA A 438 6.91 4.70 32.15
C ALA A 438 6.28 6.05 31.72
N LYS A 439 5.48 6.63 32.61
CA LYS A 439 4.78 7.90 32.40
C LYS A 439 5.79 9.05 32.22
N PHE A 440 6.98 8.91 32.80
CA PHE A 440 8.14 9.79 32.67
C PHE A 440 9.43 8.97 32.57
N GLY A 441 10.36 9.39 31.69
CA GLY A 441 11.63 8.70 31.42
C GLY A 441 11.72 8.05 30.02
N PRO A 442 12.92 7.65 29.56
CA PRO A 442 13.08 7.01 28.26
C PRO A 442 12.41 5.63 28.27
N LYS A 443 11.37 5.45 27.44
CA LYS A 443 10.74 4.14 27.25
C LYS A 443 11.80 3.12 26.82
N ARG A 444 11.94 2.01 27.53
CA ARG A 444 12.79 0.90 27.08
C ARG A 444 12.11 0.21 25.90
N LEU A 445 12.83 0.10 24.79
CA LEU A 445 12.34 -0.51 23.56
C LEU A 445 12.86 -1.94 23.48
N ARG A 446 12.06 -2.85 22.90
CA ARG A 446 12.47 -4.19 22.53
C ARG A 446 12.02 -4.50 21.11
N LEU A 447 12.80 -5.32 20.42
CA LEU A 447 12.36 -5.95 19.19
C LEU A 447 11.27 -6.98 19.55
N LYS A 448 10.06 -6.82 19.00
CA LYS A 448 8.92 -7.70 19.28
C LYS A 448 8.76 -8.76 18.19
N GLU A 449 8.93 -8.35 16.94
CA GLU A 449 8.74 -9.21 15.78
C GLU A 449 9.59 -8.66 14.63
N VAL A 450 10.27 -9.55 13.90
CA VAL A 450 10.91 -9.24 12.62
C VAL A 450 10.48 -10.32 11.64
N ILE A 451 10.00 -9.89 10.48
CA ILE A 451 9.82 -10.75 9.31
C ILE A 451 10.82 -10.29 8.27
N TYR A 452 11.62 -11.22 7.79
CA TYR A 452 12.61 -10.99 6.76
C TYR A 452 11.95 -10.95 5.38
N ASN A 453 12.67 -10.40 4.41
CA ASN A 453 12.25 -10.49 3.02
C ASN A 453 12.60 -11.90 2.51
N GLN A 454 11.71 -12.56 1.77
CA GLN A 454 11.99 -13.87 1.15
C GLN A 454 13.27 -13.88 0.29
N TYR A 455 13.70 -12.71 -0.18
CA TYR A 455 14.90 -12.55 -0.99
C TYR A 455 16.16 -12.22 -0.19
N SER A 456 16.06 -12.05 1.13
CA SER A 456 17.22 -11.80 2.01
C SER A 456 17.83 -13.07 2.58
N SER A 457 17.15 -14.21 2.47
CA SER A 457 17.75 -15.50 2.82
C SER A 457 18.83 -15.86 1.82
N VAL A 458 19.74 -16.74 2.24
CA VAL A 458 20.81 -17.25 1.37
C VAL A 458 20.22 -17.88 0.11
N TYR A 459 19.17 -18.69 0.26
CA TYR A 459 18.41 -19.24 -0.87
C TYR A 459 17.78 -18.14 -1.76
N GLY A 460 17.13 -17.14 -1.17
CA GLY A 460 16.52 -16.02 -1.90
C GLY A 460 17.54 -15.24 -2.73
N LEU A 461 18.75 -15.04 -2.19
CA LEU A 461 19.87 -14.42 -2.90
C LEU A 461 20.39 -15.32 -4.01
N CYS A 462 20.58 -16.62 -3.77
CA CYS A 462 20.93 -17.59 -4.81
C CYS A 462 19.91 -17.58 -5.96
N LYS A 463 18.62 -17.43 -5.66
CA LYS A 463 17.55 -17.30 -6.67
C LYS A 463 17.66 -16.00 -7.48
N ILE A 464 17.98 -14.87 -6.84
CA ILE A 464 18.24 -13.60 -7.55
C ILE A 464 19.47 -13.74 -8.47
N LEU A 465 20.52 -14.41 -7.98
CA LEU A 465 21.77 -14.63 -8.70
C LEU A 465 21.63 -15.64 -9.85
N GLY A 466 20.64 -16.53 -9.78
CA GLY A 466 20.33 -17.54 -10.79
C GLY A 466 21.09 -18.85 -10.60
N VAL A 467 21.39 -19.25 -9.35
CA VAL A 467 22.07 -20.51 -9.02
C VAL A 467 21.16 -21.70 -9.37
N GLN A 468 21.51 -22.50 -10.38
CA GLN A 468 20.73 -23.68 -10.80
C GLN A 468 21.07 -24.94 -10.00
N ASP A 469 22.37 -25.21 -9.81
CA ASP A 469 22.86 -26.35 -9.03
C ASP A 469 23.40 -25.90 -7.67
N PHE A 470 22.50 -25.90 -6.68
CA PHE A 470 22.83 -25.59 -5.29
C PHE A 470 23.87 -26.55 -4.71
N HIS A 471 23.90 -27.81 -5.15
CA HIS A 471 24.86 -28.77 -4.62
C HIS A 471 26.26 -28.44 -5.11
N GLU A 472 26.41 -28.20 -6.42
CA GLU A 472 27.69 -27.83 -7.02
C GLU A 472 28.26 -26.52 -6.45
N PHE A 473 27.42 -25.50 -6.31
CA PHE A 473 27.84 -24.23 -5.72
C PHE A 473 28.16 -24.36 -4.22
N ASN A 474 27.43 -25.20 -3.47
CA ASN A 474 27.75 -25.47 -2.07
C ASN A 474 29.10 -26.21 -1.93
N GLU A 475 29.39 -27.18 -2.80
CA GLU A 475 30.69 -27.84 -2.84
C GLU A 475 31.81 -26.85 -3.18
N TYR A 476 31.59 -25.91 -4.11
CA TYR A 476 32.55 -24.82 -4.36
C TYR A 476 32.81 -24.01 -3.07
N LEU A 477 31.76 -23.60 -2.34
CA LEU A 477 31.91 -22.85 -1.10
C LEU A 477 32.70 -23.63 -0.04
N LYS A 478 32.47 -24.95 0.07
CA LYS A 478 33.25 -25.85 0.94
C LYS A 478 34.73 -25.86 0.57
N THR A 479 35.07 -25.97 -0.72
CA THR A 479 36.47 -25.98 -1.16
C THR A 479 37.22 -24.67 -0.85
N LYS A 480 36.49 -23.55 -0.75
CA LYS A 480 37.03 -22.23 -0.37
C LYS A 480 36.98 -21.97 1.14
N GLY A 481 36.55 -22.95 1.96
CA GLY A 481 36.43 -22.81 3.41
C GLY A 481 35.37 -21.78 3.84
N ARG A 482 34.32 -21.58 3.04
CA ARG A 482 33.22 -20.66 3.33
C ARG A 482 32.06 -21.37 4.03
N GLN A 483 31.17 -20.57 4.62
CA GLN A 483 29.95 -21.08 5.26
C GLN A 483 29.10 -21.84 4.24
N GLU A 484 28.75 -23.09 4.57
CA GLU A 484 27.95 -23.95 3.70
C GLU A 484 26.52 -23.44 3.56
N LEU A 485 25.95 -23.61 2.36
CA LEU A 485 24.54 -23.39 2.10
C LEU A 485 23.76 -24.51 2.80
N ASN A 486 22.78 -24.15 3.61
CA ASN A 486 21.87 -25.12 4.19
C ASN A 486 20.97 -25.69 3.08
N LEU A 487 21.28 -26.89 2.59
CA LEU A 487 20.61 -27.54 1.45
C LEU A 487 19.11 -27.80 1.68
N LEU A 488 18.61 -27.67 2.91
CA LEU A 488 17.18 -27.73 3.24
C LEU A 488 16.41 -26.47 2.85
N GLU A 489 17.07 -25.31 2.85
CA GLU A 489 16.50 -24.04 2.35
C GLU A 489 16.19 -24.11 0.85
N ARG A 490 16.84 -25.02 0.11
CA ARG A 490 16.61 -25.28 -1.32
C ARG A 490 15.15 -25.57 -1.66
N TYR A 491 14.44 -26.22 -0.73
CA TYR A 491 13.05 -26.64 -0.94
C TYR A 491 12.03 -25.71 -0.29
N PHE A 492 12.37 -25.01 0.80
CA PHE A 492 11.37 -24.30 1.63
C PHE A 492 11.76 -22.93 2.16
N GLY A 493 12.92 -22.36 1.80
CA GLY A 493 13.31 -20.99 2.17
C GLY A 493 13.71 -20.82 3.64
N ASP A 494 12.83 -21.16 4.59
CA ASP A 494 13.02 -21.23 6.04
C ASP A 494 12.23 -22.44 6.61
N ALA A 495 12.75 -23.13 7.63
CA ALA A 495 12.12 -24.33 8.21
C ALA A 495 10.71 -24.06 8.79
N GLU A 496 10.46 -22.83 9.24
CA GLU A 496 9.17 -22.39 9.79
C GLU A 496 8.06 -22.30 8.73
N GLU A 497 8.40 -21.91 7.50
CA GLU A 497 7.43 -21.74 6.40
C GLU A 497 6.95 -23.10 5.88
N TYR A 498 7.84 -24.11 5.89
CA TYR A 498 7.49 -25.50 5.58
C TYR A 498 6.48 -26.09 6.56
N ILE A 499 6.69 -25.89 7.87
CA ILE A 499 5.79 -26.42 8.90
C ILE A 499 4.39 -25.82 8.72
N ALA A 500 4.31 -24.52 8.42
CA ALA A 500 3.06 -23.83 8.16
C ALA A 500 2.37 -24.25 6.85
N GLU A 501 3.12 -24.49 5.77
CA GLU A 501 2.58 -24.97 4.49
C GLU A 501 2.11 -26.43 4.57
N THR A 502 2.86 -27.29 5.25
CA THR A 502 2.54 -28.72 5.42
C THR A 502 1.28 -28.90 6.27
N GLN A 503 1.10 -28.08 7.31
CA GLN A 503 -0.14 -28.01 8.10
C GLN A 503 -1.35 -27.53 7.29
N LYS A 504 -1.14 -26.63 6.32
CA LYS A 504 -2.22 -26.14 5.43
C LYS A 504 -2.67 -27.16 4.39
N HIS A 505 -1.78 -28.03 3.93
CA HIS A 505 -2.04 -28.91 2.78
C HIS A 505 -2.35 -30.37 3.15
N ASN A 506 -1.94 -30.86 4.33
CA ASN A 506 -2.20 -32.24 4.75
C ASN A 506 -3.33 -32.36 5.78
N HIS A 507 -4.51 -32.80 5.33
CA HIS A 507 -5.69 -33.09 6.16
C HIS A 507 -5.82 -34.57 6.58
N SER A 508 -4.74 -35.36 6.55
CA SER A 508 -4.81 -36.77 6.95
C SER A 508 -4.90 -36.93 8.47
N VAL A 509 -5.93 -37.64 8.95
CA VAL A 509 -6.17 -37.91 10.38
C VAL A 509 -5.00 -38.65 11.03
N LYS A 510 -4.34 -39.55 10.29
CA LYS A 510 -3.11 -40.24 10.74
C LYS A 510 -1.93 -39.28 10.95
N PHE A 511 -1.89 -38.19 10.19
CA PHE A 511 -0.82 -37.19 10.26
C PHE A 511 -1.01 -36.32 11.51
N LYS A 512 -2.26 -35.93 11.82
CA LYS A 512 -2.59 -35.25 13.08
C LYS A 512 -2.33 -36.10 14.32
N GLN A 513 -2.69 -37.38 14.28
CA GLN A 513 -2.41 -38.32 15.37
C GLN A 513 -0.91 -38.50 15.63
N TYR A 514 -0.07 -38.47 14.59
CA TYR A 514 1.39 -38.55 14.75
C TYR A 514 1.97 -37.32 15.47
N PHE A 515 1.40 -36.13 15.22
CA PHE A 515 1.80 -34.91 15.92
C PHE A 515 1.26 -34.88 17.35
N GLU A 516 0.01 -35.31 17.59
CA GLU A 516 -0.57 -35.42 18.93
C GLU A 516 0.18 -36.47 19.80
N GLU A 517 0.64 -37.57 19.21
CA GLU A 517 1.49 -38.56 19.91
C GLU A 517 2.89 -38.03 20.20
N MET A 518 3.46 -37.19 19.31
CA MET A 518 4.74 -36.51 19.58
C MET A 518 4.59 -35.43 20.66
N ASP A 519 3.52 -34.65 20.63
CA ASP A 519 3.23 -33.61 21.63
C ASP A 519 2.90 -34.23 23.00
N ALA A 520 2.25 -35.40 23.05
CA ALA A 520 2.04 -36.13 24.31
C ALA A 520 3.32 -36.80 24.84
N ALA A 521 4.29 -37.12 23.97
CA ALA A 521 5.60 -37.59 24.37
C ALA A 521 6.49 -36.43 24.89
N ILE A 522 6.30 -35.21 24.38
CA ILE A 522 6.94 -33.98 24.86
C ILE A 522 6.64 -33.73 26.33
N ASP A 523 5.37 -33.80 26.75
CA ASP A 523 4.98 -33.54 28.14
C ASP A 523 5.60 -34.57 29.11
N LYS A 524 5.68 -35.84 28.69
CA LYS A 524 6.18 -36.92 29.53
C LYS A 524 7.71 -36.96 29.65
N PHE A 525 8.42 -36.63 28.57
CA PHE A 525 9.90 -36.62 28.55
C PHE A 525 10.46 -35.36 29.23
N ASN A 526 9.75 -34.22 29.14
CA ASN A 526 10.09 -33.00 29.86
C ASN A 526 9.96 -33.19 31.38
N ASP A 527 8.88 -33.83 31.86
CA ASP A 527 8.67 -34.03 33.30
C ASP A 527 9.72 -34.97 33.92
N GLU A 528 10.03 -36.13 33.31
CA GLU A 528 11.03 -37.08 33.83
C GLU A 528 12.46 -36.53 33.83
N PHE A 529 12.85 -35.75 32.80
CA PHE A 529 14.18 -35.16 32.70
C PHE A 529 14.36 -33.96 33.64
N ILE A 530 13.31 -33.14 33.80
CA ILE A 530 13.30 -32.03 34.76
C ILE A 530 13.39 -32.56 36.20
N GLU A 531 12.69 -33.65 36.55
CA GLU A 531 12.81 -34.28 37.87
C GLU A 531 14.24 -34.79 38.15
N GLN A 532 14.86 -35.53 37.22
CA GLN A 532 16.24 -36.01 37.38
C GLN A 532 17.26 -34.87 37.51
N PHE A 533 17.09 -33.79 36.75
CA PHE A 533 18.01 -32.66 36.79
C PHE A 533 17.84 -31.79 38.04
N ILE A 534 16.60 -31.64 38.53
CA ILE A 534 16.32 -30.98 39.81
C ILE A 534 16.99 -31.77 40.94
N ASP A 535 16.85 -33.09 40.96
CA ASP A 535 17.45 -33.95 41.99
C ASP A 535 18.99 -33.87 41.97
N GLU A 536 19.62 -33.98 40.79
CA GLU A 536 21.08 -33.86 40.67
C GLU A 536 21.62 -32.46 41.01
N SER A 537 20.86 -31.41 40.69
CA SER A 537 21.24 -30.03 41.01
C SER A 537 21.03 -29.73 42.49
N PHE A 538 19.96 -30.24 43.11
CA PHE A 538 19.75 -30.12 44.56
C PHE A 538 20.86 -30.81 45.36
N GLU A 539 21.30 -32.00 44.93
CA GLU A 539 22.41 -32.72 45.56
C GLU A 539 23.74 -31.97 45.46
N LYS A 540 23.99 -31.25 44.37
CA LYS A 540 25.28 -30.56 44.12
C LYS A 540 25.37 -29.16 44.73
N THR A 541 24.27 -28.41 44.81
CA THR A 541 24.31 -26.98 45.20
C THR A 541 23.34 -26.60 46.31
N GLY A 542 22.42 -27.48 46.71
CA GLY A 542 21.39 -27.23 47.73
C GLY A 542 20.30 -26.22 47.33
N GLN A 543 20.37 -25.62 46.12
CA GLN A 543 19.36 -24.73 45.54
C GLN A 543 19.41 -24.75 44.01
N VAL A 544 18.24 -24.68 43.36
CA VAL A 544 18.06 -24.55 41.90
C VAL A 544 17.71 -23.09 41.55
N SER A 545 18.37 -22.48 40.57
CA SER A 545 18.10 -21.08 40.14
C SER A 545 17.31 -21.02 38.82
N GLU A 546 16.41 -20.05 38.64
CA GLU A 546 15.60 -19.90 37.41
C GLU A 546 16.43 -19.67 36.14
N LYS A 547 17.55 -18.93 36.24
CA LYS A 547 18.40 -18.62 35.07
C LYS A 547 19.06 -19.86 34.45
N THR A 548 19.41 -20.84 35.27
CA THR A 548 20.01 -22.09 34.79
C THR A 548 18.99 -23.00 34.08
N LEU A 549 17.70 -22.82 34.33
CA LEU A 549 16.63 -23.60 33.69
C LEU A 549 16.35 -23.08 32.28
N ASP A 550 16.26 -21.75 32.11
CA ASP A 550 16.00 -21.10 30.81
C ASP A 550 17.14 -21.32 29.79
N GLU A 551 18.40 -21.31 30.25
CA GLU A 551 19.57 -21.56 29.39
C GLU A 551 19.62 -23.01 28.90
N VAL A 552 19.22 -23.97 29.74
CA VAL A 552 19.13 -25.40 29.36
C VAL A 552 17.94 -25.64 28.43
N MET A 553 16.79 -24.99 28.67
CA MET A 553 15.63 -25.10 27.78
C MET A 553 15.92 -24.61 26.35
N GLN A 554 16.74 -23.55 26.19
CA GLN A 554 17.17 -23.10 24.86
C GLN A 554 18.11 -24.07 24.14
N ASP A 555 19.01 -24.73 24.87
CA ASP A 555 19.88 -25.76 24.29
C ASP A 555 19.11 -27.06 23.99
N VAL A 556 18.09 -27.37 24.79
CA VAL A 556 17.14 -28.48 24.56
C VAL A 556 16.29 -28.23 23.33
N ASP A 557 15.70 -27.04 23.15
CA ASP A 557 14.92 -26.69 21.95
C ASP A 557 15.74 -26.86 20.66
N LYS A 558 17.03 -26.47 20.71
CA LYS A 558 17.95 -26.55 19.58
C LYS A 558 18.40 -27.98 19.27
N THR A 559 18.71 -28.78 20.29
CA THR A 559 19.05 -30.21 20.12
C THR A 559 17.83 -31.07 19.78
N TYR A 560 16.63 -30.65 20.21
CA TYR A 560 15.36 -31.30 19.92
C TYR A 560 14.89 -31.04 18.48
N GLU A 561 15.02 -29.83 17.95
CA GLU A 561 14.74 -29.57 16.53
C GLU A 561 15.69 -30.35 15.60
N GLU A 562 16.97 -30.50 15.99
CA GLU A 562 17.89 -31.40 15.30
C GLU A 562 17.50 -32.89 15.41
N PHE A 563 16.95 -33.31 16.55
CA PHE A 563 16.49 -34.69 16.76
C PHE A 563 15.18 -35.00 16.00
N LYS A 564 14.20 -34.10 16.04
CA LYS A 564 12.97 -34.13 15.23
C LYS A 564 13.32 -34.27 13.75
N PHE A 565 14.28 -33.46 13.30
CA PHE A 565 14.75 -33.46 11.93
C PHE A 565 15.42 -34.79 11.54
N LYS A 566 16.28 -35.36 12.41
CA LYS A 566 16.91 -36.69 12.21
C LYS A 566 15.90 -37.84 12.25
N TYR A 567 14.90 -37.79 13.12
CA TYR A 567 13.84 -38.81 13.25
C TYR A 567 12.91 -38.79 12.03
N PHE A 568 12.53 -37.60 11.56
CA PHE A 568 11.74 -37.38 10.34
C PHE A 568 12.46 -37.91 9.08
N LEU A 569 13.75 -37.61 8.92
CA LEU A 569 14.58 -38.16 7.84
C LEU A 569 14.63 -39.69 7.88
N LYS A 570 14.78 -40.30 9.06
CA LYS A 570 14.83 -41.76 9.24
C LYS A 570 13.50 -42.43 8.86
N LYS A 571 12.35 -41.79 9.10
CA LYS A 571 11.01 -42.27 8.75
C LYS A 571 10.68 -42.13 7.26
N ILE A 572 11.09 -41.04 6.62
CA ILE A 572 10.92 -40.83 5.18
C ILE A 572 11.78 -41.82 4.38
N LEU A 573 13.03 -42.03 4.77
CA LEU A 573 13.95 -42.96 4.10
C LEU A 573 13.52 -44.43 4.22
N GLN A 574 12.71 -44.78 5.23
CA GLN A 574 12.13 -46.12 5.38
C GLN A 574 10.88 -46.35 4.50
N ASN A 575 10.25 -45.30 3.97
CA ASN A 575 9.08 -45.38 3.12
C ASN A 575 9.47 -45.17 1.64
N LYS A 576 10.09 -46.19 1.03
CA LYS A 576 10.50 -46.18 -0.39
C LYS A 576 9.36 -45.99 -1.41
N ASN A 577 8.09 -45.96 -0.98
CA ASN A 577 6.92 -45.81 -1.85
C ASN A 577 6.23 -44.44 -1.77
N ALA A 578 6.79 -43.46 -1.04
CA ALA A 578 6.20 -42.11 -0.92
C ALA A 578 6.83 -41.07 -1.86
N LEU A 579 7.83 -41.46 -2.67
CA LEU A 579 8.61 -40.58 -3.55
C LEU A 579 8.44 -40.88 -5.06
N THR A 580 7.39 -41.62 -5.42
CA THR A 580 6.83 -41.69 -6.78
C THR A 580 5.46 -41.06 -6.76
#